data_AF-W6UCD0-F1
#
_entry.id   AF-W6UCD0-F1
#
_cell.length_a   1.000
_cell.length_b   1.000
_cell.length_c   1.000
_cell.angle_alpha   90.00
_cell.angle_beta   90.00
_cell.angle_gamma   90.00
#
_symmetry.space_group_name_H-M   'P 1'
#
loop_
_entity.id
_entity.type
_entity.pdbx_description
1 polymer ?
#
loop_
_entity_poly.entity_id
_entity_poly.type
_entity_poly.pdbx_seq_one_letter_code
_entity_poly.pdbx_strand_id
1 'polypeptide(L)'
;MKNSFRMHLTLFVLLIISISCKKAAELLEPITPVPVEQPKPTPPKDSIAAPSKILNIGTGSGNLSIDGKTLNISSATLIKIKGGSYKDIQISNISNKNFTVTIQNDGLIQLLGNTQIRLSNLKNVILDGKGTAGIEKGFVFKNRTADGASVLLKDNIDDFTLKNFSFSNLTTYGVIQYDSRKNYDGSETSYSNNLKFLNIDCDNTGTLIRFKGSAQNNLVTGLVRNVEIANVIYKNSRAVGSVVVIENADSFNIHNNLVQNVNQDNSNHNGIFYLQGNGKFYNNLVRDHQGNAIRAWAYSIGTTPKQVLIFNNIIVSSREYSAFELQSFQRNIIPGKTTYVNAKVFNNTCGNLLPKSGSFPAQVLDMYSLLGGKCEVTNNLAYKLVLVGNNNKNYFWNELENTKPTGSGNKYFKTYQDAGITDETSFNLNNNSKAKHLGVSLSIQNFDALISKEVNLDYYGKARNPLTPSVGAVE
;
A
#
# COMPACT_ATOMS: atom_id res chain seq x y z
N MET A 1 50.65 -46.47 30.22
CA MET A 1 51.34 -47.35 29.25
C MET A 1 50.31 -47.73 28.19
N LYS A 2 50.26 -47.02 27.07
CA LYS A 2 50.97 -47.26 25.78
C LYS A 2 50.28 -48.35 24.93
N ASN A 3 50.15 -48.01 23.63
CA ASN A 3 49.80 -48.83 22.45
C ASN A 3 48.30 -48.82 22.10
N SER A 4 47.76 -48.16 21.06
CA SER A 4 48.20 -47.85 19.68
C SER A 4 48.51 -49.07 18.81
N PHE A 5 47.69 -49.25 17.74
CA PHE A 5 47.98 -49.79 16.39
C PHE A 5 46.68 -49.56 15.56
N ARG A 6 46.56 -48.70 14.51
CA ARG A 6 47.13 -48.71 13.14
C ARG A 6 47.04 -50.10 12.48
N MET A 7 46.78 -50.35 11.19
CA MET A 7 46.31 -49.64 9.98
C MET A 7 46.27 -50.74 8.87
N HIS A 8 45.58 -50.48 7.75
CA HIS A 8 45.66 -51.17 6.43
C HIS A 8 44.66 -52.31 6.12
N LEU A 9 43.75 -52.19 5.13
CA LEU A 9 43.93 -52.16 3.64
C LEU A 9 44.39 -53.54 3.12
N THR A 10 43.63 -54.30 2.32
CA THR A 10 43.70 -54.39 0.83
C THR A 10 42.89 -55.65 0.40
N LEU A 11 41.78 -55.53 -0.33
CA LEU A 11 41.57 -55.85 -1.77
C LEU A 11 41.31 -57.34 -2.15
N PHE A 12 40.14 -57.61 -2.74
CA PHE A 12 39.87 -58.66 -3.77
C PHE A 12 38.55 -58.27 -4.48
N VAL A 13 38.59 -57.49 -5.56
CA VAL A 13 38.55 -57.88 -7.00
C VAL A 13 37.25 -58.58 -7.44
N LEU A 14 36.41 -57.75 -8.07
CA LEU A 14 35.57 -57.94 -9.28
C LEU A 14 34.85 -59.27 -9.55
N LEU A 15 33.51 -59.16 -9.69
CA LEU A 15 32.83 -59.65 -10.89
C LEU A 15 31.79 -58.61 -11.38
N ILE A 16 31.92 -58.25 -12.65
CA ILE A 16 31.18 -57.30 -13.49
C ILE A 16 29.81 -57.98 -13.82
N ILE A 17 28.64 -57.31 -13.96
CA ILE A 17 28.11 -56.77 -15.24
C ILE A 17 26.69 -56.19 -15.04
N SER A 18 26.56 -54.94 -15.51
CA SER A 18 25.40 -54.21 -16.08
C SER A 18 24.11 -54.04 -15.28
N ILE A 19 23.71 -52.76 -15.10
CA ILE A 19 22.43 -52.20 -15.59
C ILE A 19 22.62 -50.69 -15.86
N SER A 20 22.51 -50.33 -17.14
CA SER A 20 21.90 -49.12 -17.71
C SER A 20 22.12 -47.74 -17.04
N CYS A 21 22.93 -46.91 -17.70
CA CYS A 21 22.81 -45.45 -17.73
C CYS A 21 21.37 -45.02 -18.06
N LYS A 22 20.65 -44.46 -17.08
CA LYS A 22 19.57 -43.51 -17.36
C LYS A 22 20.14 -42.10 -17.30
N LYS A 23 20.07 -41.42 -18.44
CA LYS A 23 20.31 -39.99 -18.62
C LYS A 23 19.50 -39.24 -17.55
N ALA A 24 20.15 -38.43 -16.72
CA ALA A 24 19.47 -37.54 -15.81
C ALA A 24 18.61 -36.59 -16.64
N ALA A 25 17.29 -36.66 -16.45
CA ALA A 25 16.39 -35.64 -16.96
C ALA A 25 16.69 -34.35 -16.20
N GLU A 26 17.02 -33.27 -16.93
CA GLU A 26 16.96 -31.92 -16.39
C GLU A 26 15.55 -31.73 -15.80
N LEU A 27 15.51 -31.57 -14.47
CA LEU A 27 14.33 -31.08 -13.78
C LEU A 27 14.15 -29.62 -14.22
N LEU A 28 13.35 -29.42 -15.27
CA LEU A 28 12.74 -28.14 -15.56
C LEU A 28 11.95 -27.74 -14.31
N GLU A 29 12.37 -26.66 -13.66
CA GLU A 29 11.56 -26.03 -12.63
C GLU A 29 10.17 -25.76 -13.21
N PRO A 30 9.08 -26.18 -12.54
CA PRO A 30 7.74 -25.90 -13.01
C PRO A 30 7.58 -24.39 -13.10
N ILE A 31 7.37 -23.91 -14.32
CA ILE A 31 7.00 -22.53 -14.61
C ILE A 31 5.70 -22.30 -13.85
N THR A 32 5.77 -21.58 -12.72
CA THR A 32 4.57 -21.13 -12.01
C THR A 32 3.73 -20.32 -13.00
N PRO A 33 2.47 -20.70 -13.27
CA PRO A 33 1.62 -19.93 -14.15
C PRO A 33 1.51 -18.51 -13.59
N VAL A 34 1.78 -17.51 -14.44
CA VAL A 34 1.48 -16.12 -14.13
C VAL A 34 -0.01 -16.06 -13.76
N PRO A 35 -0.38 -15.55 -12.56
CA PRO A 35 -1.78 -15.46 -12.16
C PRO A 35 -2.59 -14.75 -13.25
N VAL A 36 -3.66 -15.38 -13.72
CA VAL A 36 -4.63 -14.76 -14.62
C VAL A 36 -5.24 -13.59 -13.87
N GLU A 37 -4.86 -12.37 -14.26
CA GLU A 37 -5.35 -11.12 -13.67
C GLU A 37 -6.85 -11.02 -13.96
N GLN A 38 -7.69 -11.33 -12.97
CA GLN A 38 -9.13 -11.08 -13.09
C GLN A 38 -9.38 -9.58 -13.23
N PRO A 39 -10.35 -9.15 -14.06
CA PRO A 39 -10.63 -7.75 -14.32
C PRO A 39 -10.99 -7.03 -13.01
N LYS A 40 -10.07 -6.18 -12.56
CA LYS A 40 -10.25 -5.31 -11.41
C LYS A 40 -11.37 -4.29 -11.72
N PRO A 41 -12.25 -3.96 -10.76
CA PRO A 41 -13.34 -3.01 -10.98
C PRO A 41 -12.82 -1.68 -11.53
N THR A 42 -13.40 -1.26 -12.66
CA THR A 42 -13.08 0.01 -13.33
C THR A 42 -13.47 1.18 -12.43
N PRO A 43 -12.58 2.16 -12.20
CA PRO A 43 -12.90 3.32 -11.36
C PRO A 43 -14.13 4.09 -11.88
N PRO A 44 -14.90 4.74 -11.00
CA PRO A 44 -16.00 5.61 -11.40
C PRO A 44 -15.53 6.65 -12.41
N LYS A 45 -16.30 6.85 -13.47
CA LYS A 45 -16.02 7.82 -14.52
C LYS A 45 -16.38 9.22 -13.99
N ASP A 46 -15.40 9.94 -13.45
CA ASP A 46 -15.57 11.36 -13.15
C ASP A 46 -15.92 12.08 -14.46
N SER A 47 -17.08 12.75 -14.47
CA SER A 47 -17.58 13.54 -15.60
C SER A 47 -16.71 14.81 -15.74
N ILE A 48 -15.54 14.67 -16.37
CA ILE A 48 -14.66 15.80 -16.69
C ILE A 48 -15.22 16.47 -17.95
N ALA A 49 -15.55 17.76 -17.85
CA ALA A 49 -15.95 18.57 -19.00
C ALA A 49 -14.86 18.52 -20.10
N ALA A 50 -15.27 18.43 -21.37
CA ALA A 50 -14.34 18.37 -22.48
C ALA A 50 -13.42 19.61 -22.49
N PRO A 51 -12.10 19.45 -22.77
CA PRO A 51 -11.16 20.57 -22.74
C PRO A 51 -11.49 21.55 -23.87
N SER A 52 -11.50 22.85 -23.55
CA SER A 52 -11.71 23.94 -24.51
C SER A 52 -10.43 24.32 -25.27
N LYS A 53 -9.25 23.92 -24.76
CA LYS A 53 -7.95 24.23 -25.35
C LYS A 53 -7.05 22.99 -25.34
N ILE A 54 -6.36 22.73 -26.45
CA ILE A 54 -5.35 21.66 -26.56
C ILE A 54 -3.99 22.29 -26.87
N LEU A 55 -2.98 21.96 -26.08
CA LEU A 55 -1.60 22.42 -26.25
C LEU A 55 -0.68 21.21 -26.46
N ASN A 56 0.01 21.14 -27.59
CA ASN A 56 1.05 20.14 -27.84
C ASN A 56 2.41 20.74 -27.48
N ILE A 57 3.12 20.16 -26.53
CA ILE A 57 4.37 20.70 -25.99
C ILE A 57 5.45 19.60 -25.97
N GLY A 58 6.71 20.02 -26.08
CA GLY A 58 7.87 19.16 -25.98
C GLY A 58 8.37 18.68 -27.34
N THR A 59 9.66 18.40 -27.40
CA THR A 59 10.35 17.94 -28.61
C THR A 59 10.55 16.42 -28.63
N GLY A 60 10.25 15.74 -27.51
CA GLY A 60 10.62 14.34 -27.27
C GLY A 60 12.04 14.17 -26.71
N SER A 61 12.73 15.26 -26.36
CA SER A 61 14.07 15.18 -25.76
C SER A 61 14.44 16.41 -24.93
N GLY A 62 15.55 16.31 -24.18
CA GLY A 62 16.11 17.43 -23.44
C GLY A 62 15.30 17.77 -22.18
N ASN A 63 15.30 19.04 -21.80
CA ASN A 63 14.53 19.54 -20.67
C ASN A 63 13.22 20.16 -21.17
N LEU A 64 12.13 19.90 -20.45
CA LEU A 64 10.81 20.49 -20.72
C LEU A 64 10.38 21.37 -19.56
N SER A 65 9.88 22.57 -19.86
CA SER A 65 9.24 23.45 -18.88
C SER A 65 7.84 23.82 -19.33
N ILE A 66 6.86 23.64 -18.45
CA ILE A 66 5.46 23.99 -18.62
C ILE A 66 5.09 24.94 -17.48
N ASP A 67 5.05 26.23 -17.77
CA ASP A 67 4.64 27.25 -16.81
C ASP A 67 3.24 27.77 -17.14
N GLY A 68 2.29 27.53 -16.24
CA GLY A 68 0.89 27.96 -16.39
C GLY A 68 0.73 29.47 -16.55
N LYS A 69 1.63 30.27 -15.98
CA LYS A 69 1.65 31.73 -16.14
C LYS A 69 2.01 32.13 -17.57
N THR A 70 3.09 31.57 -18.11
CA THR A 70 3.54 31.84 -19.49
C THR A 70 2.54 31.35 -20.52
N LEU A 71 1.89 30.21 -20.27
CA LEU A 71 0.90 29.62 -21.18
C LEU A 71 -0.48 30.31 -21.14
N ASN A 72 -0.68 31.25 -20.21
CA ASN A 72 -1.92 31.99 -19.98
C ASN A 72 -3.16 31.07 -19.99
N ILE A 73 -3.15 30.07 -19.11
CA ILE A 73 -4.22 29.07 -19.00
C ILE A 73 -5.42 29.69 -18.28
N SER A 74 -6.51 29.96 -19.02
CA SER A 74 -7.73 30.61 -18.51
C SER A 74 -9.00 29.74 -18.61
N SER A 75 -8.89 28.52 -19.14
CA SER A 75 -10.00 27.58 -19.28
C SER A 75 -9.52 26.12 -19.24
N ALA A 76 -10.45 25.16 -19.21
CA ALA A 76 -10.14 23.72 -19.22
C ALA A 76 -9.17 23.39 -20.37
N THR A 77 -7.97 22.92 -20.03
CA THR A 77 -6.89 22.75 -21.00
C THR A 77 -6.35 21.33 -20.94
N LEU A 78 -6.16 20.72 -22.11
CA LEU A 78 -5.41 19.49 -22.30
C LEU A 78 -4.02 19.82 -22.82
N ILE A 79 -2.98 19.50 -22.05
CA ILE A 79 -1.58 19.61 -22.47
C ILE A 79 -1.10 18.22 -22.85
N LYS A 80 -0.66 18.04 -24.10
CA LYS A 80 -0.06 16.80 -24.60
C LYS A 80 1.44 16.95 -24.67
N ILE A 81 2.17 16.14 -23.91
CA ILE A 81 3.63 16.10 -23.94
C ILE A 81 4.06 15.08 -24.99
N LYS A 82 4.81 15.53 -26.00
CA LYS A 82 5.36 14.67 -27.05
C LYS A 82 6.23 13.56 -26.45
N GLY A 83 6.00 12.33 -26.88
CA GLY A 83 6.76 11.15 -26.50
C GLY A 83 8.22 11.23 -26.91
N GLY A 84 9.08 10.56 -26.15
CA GLY A 84 10.53 10.54 -26.29
C GLY A 84 11.24 10.46 -24.94
N SER A 85 12.54 10.74 -24.91
CA SER A 85 13.38 10.59 -23.72
C SER A 85 13.81 11.95 -23.16
N TYR A 86 13.27 12.33 -22.01
CA TYR A 86 13.56 13.61 -21.37
C TYR A 86 14.63 13.48 -20.29
N LYS A 87 15.41 14.55 -20.09
CA LYS A 87 16.36 14.67 -18.98
C LYS A 87 15.70 15.26 -17.73
N ASP A 88 14.72 16.13 -17.93
CA ASP A 88 13.98 16.80 -16.87
C ASP A 88 12.64 17.32 -17.41
N ILE A 89 11.61 17.30 -16.58
CA ILE A 89 10.32 17.92 -16.89
C ILE A 89 9.91 18.77 -15.68
N GLN A 90 9.59 20.03 -15.91
CA GLN A 90 9.13 20.97 -14.89
C GLN A 90 7.71 21.43 -15.25
N ILE A 91 6.79 21.33 -14.29
CA ILE A 91 5.42 21.80 -14.44
C ILE A 91 5.11 22.69 -13.24
N SER A 92 4.81 23.97 -13.50
CA SER A 92 4.64 24.96 -12.45
C SER A 92 3.49 25.92 -12.68
N ASN A 93 2.97 26.50 -11.59
CA ASN A 93 2.03 27.62 -11.57
C ASN A 93 0.74 27.38 -12.37
N ILE A 94 0.22 26.17 -12.32
CA ILE A 94 -1.11 25.84 -12.87
C ILE A 94 -2.06 25.75 -11.70
N SER A 95 -2.75 26.84 -11.37
CA SER A 95 -3.62 26.90 -10.21
C SER A 95 -4.94 27.54 -10.57
N ASN A 96 -6.01 26.74 -10.60
CA ASN A 96 -7.35 27.19 -11.00
C ASN A 96 -8.43 26.57 -10.11
N LYS A 97 -9.45 27.37 -9.77
CA LYS A 97 -10.58 26.90 -8.94
C LYS A 97 -11.72 26.30 -9.77
N ASN A 98 -11.91 26.76 -11.00
CA ASN A 98 -13.15 26.56 -11.75
C ASN A 98 -13.03 25.53 -12.89
N PHE A 99 -11.82 25.12 -13.24
CA PHE A 99 -11.58 24.17 -14.32
C PHE A 99 -10.31 23.37 -14.07
N THR A 100 -10.28 22.18 -14.64
CA THR A 100 -9.15 21.25 -14.54
C THR A 100 -8.21 21.42 -15.72
N VAL A 101 -6.90 21.32 -15.45
CA VAL A 101 -5.88 21.14 -16.48
C VAL A 101 -5.44 19.69 -16.48
N THR A 102 -5.59 19.02 -17.64
CA THR A 102 -5.11 17.65 -17.81
C THR A 102 -3.82 17.68 -18.61
N ILE A 103 -2.80 16.98 -18.13
CA ILE A 103 -1.50 16.83 -18.78
C ILE A 103 -1.34 15.35 -19.11
N GLN A 104 -1.14 15.04 -20.38
CA GLN A 104 -1.11 13.67 -20.90
C GLN A 104 0.07 13.42 -21.81
N ASN A 105 0.45 12.16 -21.94
CA ASN A 105 1.46 11.72 -22.90
C ASN A 105 0.88 11.60 -24.32
N ASP A 106 1.67 11.98 -25.33
CA ASP A 106 1.43 11.75 -26.76
C ASP A 106 2.60 10.93 -27.34
N GLY A 107 2.50 9.61 -27.22
CA GLY A 107 3.61 8.66 -27.29
C GLY A 107 4.13 8.29 -25.90
N LEU A 108 5.18 7.45 -25.85
CA LEU A 108 5.82 7.03 -24.60
C LEU A 108 6.81 8.09 -24.12
N ILE A 109 6.73 8.50 -22.85
CA ILE A 109 7.67 9.44 -22.23
C ILE A 109 8.59 8.67 -21.29
N GLN A 110 9.89 8.71 -21.59
CA GLN A 110 10.92 7.99 -20.86
C GLN A 110 11.82 8.95 -20.07
N LEU A 111 12.07 8.59 -18.82
CA LEU A 111 12.92 9.30 -17.87
C LEU A 111 13.95 8.28 -17.34
N LEU A 112 15.10 8.23 -18.01
CA LEU A 112 16.13 7.20 -17.82
C LEU A 112 17.29 7.73 -16.98
N GLY A 113 17.71 6.96 -15.98
CA GLY A 113 18.80 7.34 -15.10
C GLY A 113 18.36 8.32 -14.02
N ASN A 114 19.23 9.29 -13.71
CA ASN A 114 19.03 10.25 -12.62
C ASN A 114 18.17 11.46 -13.06
N THR A 115 17.07 11.19 -13.75
CA THR A 115 16.11 12.19 -14.27
C THR A 115 14.95 12.43 -13.31
N GLN A 116 14.20 13.52 -13.49
CA GLN A 116 13.13 13.92 -12.57
C GLN A 116 11.97 14.63 -13.29
N ILE A 117 10.77 14.51 -12.72
CA ILE A 117 9.65 15.44 -12.90
C ILE A 117 9.55 16.33 -11.66
N ARG A 118 9.54 17.65 -11.83
CA ARG A 118 9.32 18.64 -10.76
C ARG A 118 7.98 19.32 -10.93
N LEU A 119 7.18 19.32 -9.87
CA LEU A 119 5.81 19.82 -9.84
C LEU A 119 5.69 20.86 -8.72
N SER A 120 5.28 22.09 -9.04
CA SER A 120 5.14 23.16 -8.04
C SER A 120 3.95 24.08 -8.29
N ASN A 121 3.31 24.54 -7.21
CA ASN A 121 2.17 25.48 -7.27
C ASN A 121 1.06 24.99 -8.21
N LEU A 122 0.58 23.76 -7.96
CA LEU A 122 -0.45 23.10 -8.76
C LEU A 122 -1.76 23.02 -8.00
N LYS A 123 -2.84 23.46 -8.64
CA LYS A 123 -4.21 23.27 -8.18
C LYS A 123 -5.15 22.88 -9.31
N ASN A 124 -5.93 21.82 -9.08
CA ASN A 124 -6.88 21.27 -10.05
C ASN A 124 -6.19 20.76 -11.33
N VAL A 125 -5.20 19.88 -11.13
CA VAL A 125 -4.34 19.34 -12.19
C VAL A 125 -4.36 17.81 -12.18
N ILE A 126 -4.54 17.21 -13.35
CA ILE A 126 -4.42 15.77 -13.57
C ILE A 126 -3.21 15.52 -14.46
N LEU A 127 -2.22 14.77 -13.97
CA LEU A 127 -1.11 14.25 -14.75
C LEU A 127 -1.34 12.76 -15.02
N ASP A 128 -1.55 12.42 -16.29
CA ASP A 128 -2.10 11.13 -16.72
C ASP A 128 -1.26 10.50 -17.83
N GLY A 129 -0.69 9.33 -17.57
CA GLY A 129 0.05 8.53 -18.56
C GLY A 129 -0.79 7.70 -19.52
N LYS A 130 -2.12 7.88 -19.60
CA LYS A 130 -2.99 7.16 -20.55
C LYS A 130 -3.58 8.07 -21.63
N GLY A 131 -2.77 9.01 -22.13
CA GLY A 131 -3.15 9.92 -23.21
C GLY A 131 -3.06 9.33 -24.62
N THR A 132 -2.30 8.24 -24.79
CA THR A 132 -2.04 7.59 -26.08
C THR A 132 -2.66 6.20 -26.11
N ALA A 133 -3.45 5.91 -27.14
CA ALA A 133 -4.07 4.59 -27.33
C ALA A 133 -3.00 3.48 -27.35
N GLY A 134 -3.25 2.38 -26.63
CA GLY A 134 -2.31 1.26 -26.51
C GLY A 134 -1.15 1.48 -25.52
N ILE A 135 -1.05 2.65 -24.89
CA ILE A 135 -0.05 2.92 -23.83
C ILE A 135 -0.78 3.12 -22.49
N GLU A 136 -0.70 2.10 -21.63
CA GLU A 136 -1.34 2.13 -20.30
C GLU A 136 -0.54 2.90 -19.26
N LYS A 137 0.79 2.99 -19.43
CA LYS A 137 1.72 3.70 -18.54
C LYS A 137 2.65 4.61 -19.35
N GLY A 138 2.19 5.81 -19.63
CA GLY A 138 2.83 6.74 -20.57
C GLY A 138 4.05 7.46 -20.04
N PHE A 139 4.19 7.55 -18.71
CA PHE A 139 5.39 8.07 -18.05
C PHE A 139 6.15 6.92 -17.40
N VAL A 140 7.38 6.70 -17.85
CA VAL A 140 8.20 5.55 -17.46
C VAL A 140 9.54 6.01 -16.94
N PHE A 141 9.81 5.71 -15.67
CA PHE A 141 11.10 5.94 -15.02
C PHE A 141 11.90 4.64 -14.91
N LYS A 142 13.17 4.65 -15.34
CA LYS A 142 14.04 3.46 -15.24
C LYS A 142 15.45 3.78 -14.78
N ASN A 143 16.05 2.85 -14.05
CA ASN A 143 17.49 2.74 -13.81
C ASN A 143 18.10 3.95 -13.10
N ARG A 144 17.42 4.49 -12.08
CA ARG A 144 17.97 5.53 -11.21
C ARG A 144 18.96 4.91 -10.22
N THR A 145 20.15 5.46 -10.15
CA THR A 145 21.25 4.94 -9.32
C THR A 145 21.63 5.86 -8.17
N ALA A 146 21.30 7.16 -8.26
CA ALA A 146 21.54 8.13 -7.19
C ALA A 146 20.29 8.34 -6.35
N ASP A 147 20.46 8.57 -5.05
CA ASP A 147 19.34 8.95 -4.19
C ASP A 147 18.65 10.25 -4.67
N GLY A 148 17.35 10.37 -4.42
CA GLY A 148 16.52 11.53 -4.80
C GLY A 148 15.23 11.14 -5.54
N ALA A 149 14.30 12.08 -5.64
CA ALA A 149 12.96 11.81 -6.16
C ALA A 149 12.93 11.69 -7.69
N SER A 150 12.16 10.74 -8.20
CA SER A 150 11.75 10.69 -9.61
C SER A 150 10.63 11.70 -9.89
N VAL A 151 9.71 11.88 -8.94
CA VAL A 151 8.67 12.91 -8.95
C VAL A 151 8.77 13.73 -7.68
N LEU A 152 8.99 15.03 -7.82
CA LEU A 152 9.15 15.95 -6.71
C LEU A 152 8.02 16.97 -6.69
N LEU A 153 7.17 16.88 -5.67
CA LEU A 153 6.13 17.85 -5.34
C LEU A 153 6.74 18.95 -4.46
N LYS A 154 6.45 20.22 -4.77
CA LYS A 154 6.92 21.40 -4.03
C LYS A 154 5.82 22.43 -3.84
N ASP A 155 6.00 23.26 -2.82
CA ASP A 155 5.17 24.43 -2.53
C ASP A 155 3.70 24.05 -2.34
N ASN A 156 2.77 24.74 -3.01
CA ASN A 156 1.34 24.48 -2.91
C ASN A 156 0.91 23.42 -3.91
N ILE A 157 0.44 22.26 -3.42
CA ILE A 157 -0.15 21.21 -4.24
C ILE A 157 -1.51 20.86 -3.65
N ASP A 158 -2.58 21.05 -4.43
CA ASP A 158 -3.97 20.80 -4.03
C ASP A 158 -4.78 20.28 -5.21
N ASP A 159 -5.80 19.45 -4.97
CA ASP A 159 -6.67 18.91 -6.02
C ASP A 159 -5.85 18.34 -7.20
N PHE A 160 -4.87 17.49 -6.86
CA PHE A 160 -3.86 17.00 -7.79
C PHE A 160 -3.97 15.48 -7.93
N THR A 161 -3.95 15.00 -9.18
CA THR A 161 -3.94 13.56 -9.48
C THR A 161 -2.71 13.22 -10.31
N LEU A 162 -1.94 12.23 -9.88
CA LEU A 162 -0.93 11.54 -10.68
C LEU A 162 -1.40 10.12 -10.94
N LYS A 163 -1.54 9.74 -12.22
CA LYS A 163 -2.02 8.41 -12.57
C LYS A 163 -1.40 7.83 -13.83
N ASN A 164 -1.36 6.49 -13.91
CA ASN A 164 -0.87 5.74 -15.06
C ASN A 164 0.66 5.90 -15.27
N PHE A 165 1.44 5.75 -14.19
CA PHE A 165 2.91 5.86 -14.18
C PHE A 165 3.56 4.50 -13.93
N SER A 166 4.79 4.30 -14.42
CA SER A 166 5.60 3.15 -14.06
C SER A 166 7.03 3.52 -13.64
N PHE A 167 7.54 2.78 -12.66
CA PHE A 167 8.83 3.00 -12.03
C PHE A 167 9.55 1.65 -11.91
N SER A 168 10.78 1.56 -12.42
CA SER A 168 11.54 0.29 -12.34
C SER A 168 13.02 0.51 -12.10
N ASN A 169 13.63 -0.33 -11.27
CA ASN A 169 15.05 -0.28 -10.93
C ASN A 169 15.47 1.11 -10.42
N LEU A 170 14.82 1.58 -9.36
CA LEU A 170 15.07 2.91 -8.80
C LEU A 170 15.64 2.82 -7.39
N THR A 171 16.93 3.09 -7.25
CA THR A 171 17.57 3.20 -5.95
C THR A 171 17.33 4.60 -5.39
N THR A 172 16.32 4.76 -4.55
CA THR A 172 15.92 6.06 -3.98
C THR A 172 15.25 5.92 -2.63
N TYR A 173 15.40 6.91 -1.76
CA TYR A 173 14.68 7.00 -0.50
C TYR A 173 13.19 7.36 -0.66
N GLY A 174 12.79 7.83 -1.84
CA GLY A 174 11.40 8.14 -2.16
C GLY A 174 11.24 8.44 -3.65
N VAL A 175 10.48 7.63 -4.36
CA VAL A 175 10.20 7.81 -5.80
C VAL A 175 9.37 9.08 -6.03
N ILE A 176 8.29 9.23 -5.26
CA ILE A 176 7.43 10.41 -5.20
C ILE A 176 7.65 11.07 -3.84
N GLN A 177 8.18 12.28 -3.83
CA GLN A 177 8.47 13.02 -2.60
C GLN A 177 7.65 14.30 -2.51
N TYR A 178 7.19 14.61 -1.30
CA TYR A 178 6.61 15.89 -0.97
C TYR A 178 7.11 16.35 0.40
N ASP A 179 7.69 17.54 0.45
CA ASP A 179 8.16 18.17 1.68
C ASP A 179 7.52 19.55 1.78
N SER A 180 6.22 19.59 2.11
CA SER A 180 5.49 20.87 2.17
C SER A 180 5.93 21.73 3.35
N ARG A 181 6.30 21.08 4.48
CA ARG A 181 6.63 21.66 5.81
C ARG A 181 5.77 22.84 6.26
N LYS A 182 4.58 23.02 5.70
CA LYS A 182 3.65 24.07 6.09
C LYS A 182 3.24 23.86 7.54
N ASN A 183 3.26 24.92 8.33
CA ASN A 183 2.73 24.90 9.69
C ASN A 183 1.21 24.99 9.63
N TYR A 184 0.52 24.00 10.19
CA TYR A 184 -0.94 23.99 10.29
C TYR A 184 -1.41 24.98 11.35
N ASP A 185 -2.24 25.94 10.94
CA ASP A 185 -2.80 27.00 11.79
C ASP A 185 -4.34 26.94 11.88
N GLY A 186 -4.95 25.92 11.27
CA GLY A 186 -6.40 25.78 11.17
C GLY A 186 -6.97 26.14 9.79
N SER A 187 -6.27 26.95 8.99
CA SER A 187 -6.73 27.45 7.70
C SER A 187 -6.50 26.48 6.54
N GLU A 188 -7.24 26.64 5.43
CA GLU A 188 -7.10 25.81 4.22
C GLU A 188 -5.76 25.96 3.50
N THR A 189 -5.07 27.09 3.67
CA THR A 189 -3.78 27.35 3.01
C THR A 189 -2.61 26.65 3.70
N SER A 190 -2.82 26.22 4.94
CA SER A 190 -1.80 25.63 5.82
C SER A 190 -1.62 24.11 5.66
N TYR A 191 -2.37 23.48 4.75
CA TYR A 191 -2.24 22.06 4.40
C TYR A 191 -2.30 21.84 2.89
N SER A 192 -2.12 20.59 2.46
CA SER A 192 -2.43 20.13 1.10
C SER A 192 -3.67 19.27 1.11
N ASN A 193 -4.51 19.39 0.09
CA ASN A 193 -5.78 18.67 0.03
C ASN A 193 -5.97 17.87 -1.25
N ASN A 194 -6.63 16.71 -1.15
CA ASN A 194 -7.15 15.95 -2.28
C ASN A 194 -6.04 15.55 -3.28
N LEU A 195 -5.03 14.86 -2.77
CA LEU A 195 -3.92 14.34 -3.57
C LEU A 195 -4.19 12.87 -3.92
N LYS A 196 -4.15 12.52 -5.21
CA LYS A 196 -4.46 11.17 -5.69
C LYS A 196 -3.30 10.55 -6.45
N PHE A 197 -2.96 9.31 -6.10
CA PHE A 197 -1.90 8.51 -6.74
C PHE A 197 -2.49 7.18 -7.19
N LEU A 198 -2.80 7.08 -8.48
CA LEU A 198 -3.69 6.05 -9.00
C LEU A 198 -3.04 5.23 -10.12
N ASN A 199 -3.27 3.91 -10.13
CA ASN A 199 -2.80 3.03 -11.20
C ASN A 199 -1.29 3.19 -11.49
N ILE A 200 -0.46 2.90 -10.49
CA ILE A 200 1.00 3.06 -10.57
C ILE A 200 1.67 1.70 -10.45
N ASP A 201 2.66 1.44 -11.31
CA ASP A 201 3.43 0.19 -11.28
C ASP A 201 4.84 0.47 -10.78
N CYS A 202 5.31 -0.33 -9.83
CA CYS A 202 6.65 -0.26 -9.25
C CYS A 202 7.26 -1.65 -9.22
N ASP A 203 8.47 -1.79 -9.77
CA ASP A 203 9.24 -3.03 -9.77
C ASP A 203 10.68 -2.75 -9.38
N ASN A 204 11.13 -3.34 -8.27
CA ASN A 204 12.48 -3.13 -7.73
C ASN A 204 12.81 -1.63 -7.55
N THR A 205 12.08 -0.98 -6.65
CA THR A 205 12.28 0.45 -6.33
C THR A 205 12.49 0.63 -4.84
N GLY A 206 12.94 1.80 -4.43
CA GLY A 206 12.79 2.22 -3.04
C GLY A 206 11.34 2.61 -2.70
N THR A 207 11.16 3.33 -1.59
CA THR A 207 9.83 3.80 -1.12
C THR A 207 9.11 4.53 -2.25
N LEU A 208 7.87 4.14 -2.56
CA LEU A 208 7.10 4.77 -3.62
C LEU A 208 6.71 6.21 -3.25
N ILE A 209 6.00 6.38 -2.13
CA ILE A 209 5.55 7.71 -1.68
C ILE A 209 6.20 8.03 -0.35
N ARG A 210 6.82 9.21 -0.26
CA ARG A 210 7.35 9.75 0.99
C ARG A 210 6.94 11.20 1.19
N PHE A 211 5.96 11.42 2.07
CA PHE A 211 5.48 12.74 2.46
C PHE A 211 5.90 13.05 3.89
N LYS A 212 6.68 14.12 4.03
CA LYS A 212 7.21 14.54 5.33
C LYS A 212 6.21 15.43 6.06
N GLY A 213 6.11 15.21 7.36
CA GLY A 213 5.18 15.90 8.24
C GLY A 213 5.40 15.49 9.68
N SER A 214 4.71 16.15 10.60
CA SER A 214 4.79 15.83 12.03
C SER A 214 3.64 16.46 12.80
N ALA A 215 3.20 15.80 13.87
CA ALA A 215 2.37 16.39 14.91
C ALA A 215 3.05 16.15 16.27
N GLN A 216 3.93 17.06 16.69
CA GLN A 216 4.63 16.95 17.97
C GLN A 216 5.15 18.31 18.45
N ASN A 217 5.55 18.42 19.72
CA ASN A 217 6.10 19.67 20.29
C ASN A 217 5.20 20.89 20.07
N ASN A 218 3.88 20.70 20.23
CA ASN A 218 2.85 21.71 19.99
C ASN A 218 2.79 22.27 18.55
N LEU A 219 3.41 21.58 17.59
CA LEU A 219 3.45 21.96 16.18
C LEU A 219 2.88 20.83 15.32
N VAL A 220 2.07 21.23 14.33
CA VAL A 220 1.57 20.33 13.29
C VAL A 220 2.12 20.86 11.97
N THR A 221 2.90 20.04 11.26
CA THR A 221 3.50 20.40 9.97
C THR A 221 3.24 19.34 8.91
N GLY A 222 3.28 19.76 7.64
CA GLY A 222 3.23 18.82 6.53
C GLY A 222 1.91 18.07 6.41
N LEU A 223 0.81 18.64 6.91
CA LEU A 223 -0.49 17.99 6.90
C LEU A 223 -1.00 17.81 5.47
N VAL A 224 -1.39 16.57 5.13
CA VAL A 224 -2.10 16.24 3.89
C VAL A 224 -3.49 15.72 4.23
N ARG A 225 -4.53 16.35 3.68
CA ARG A 225 -5.92 15.93 3.81
C ARG A 225 -6.38 15.18 2.57
N ASN A 226 -7.20 14.15 2.78
CA ASN A 226 -7.88 13.41 1.71
C ASN A 226 -6.91 12.86 0.65
N VAL A 227 -5.80 12.25 1.10
CA VAL A 227 -4.87 11.56 0.20
C VAL A 227 -5.43 10.21 -0.21
N GLU A 228 -5.45 9.94 -1.52
CA GLU A 228 -5.91 8.67 -2.10
C GLU A 228 -4.73 7.94 -2.76
N ILE A 229 -4.52 6.68 -2.39
CA ILE A 229 -3.53 5.79 -3.02
C ILE A 229 -4.23 4.51 -3.40
N ALA A 230 -4.40 4.30 -4.70
CA ALA A 230 -5.17 3.17 -5.17
C ALA A 230 -4.66 2.54 -6.46
N ASN A 231 -4.93 1.24 -6.60
CA ASN A 231 -4.52 0.46 -7.76
C ASN A 231 -3.01 0.51 -8.01
N VAL A 232 -2.20 0.57 -6.95
CA VAL A 232 -0.75 0.43 -7.04
C VAL A 232 -0.39 -1.05 -7.13
N ILE A 233 0.53 -1.38 -8.03
CA ILE A 233 1.23 -2.67 -8.05
C ILE A 233 2.68 -2.40 -7.66
N TYR A 234 3.11 -2.92 -6.52
CA TYR A 234 4.46 -2.73 -5.99
C TYR A 234 5.13 -4.07 -5.73
N LYS A 235 6.25 -4.35 -6.40
CA LYS A 235 6.88 -5.67 -6.31
C LYS A 235 8.40 -5.68 -6.29
N ASN A 236 8.94 -6.83 -5.87
CA ASN A 236 10.34 -7.25 -5.99
C ASN A 236 11.35 -6.25 -5.39
N SER A 237 11.01 -5.64 -4.26
CA SER A 237 11.84 -4.63 -3.62
C SER A 237 12.32 -5.14 -2.26
N ARG A 238 13.44 -5.88 -2.31
CA ARG A 238 13.88 -6.77 -1.22
C ARG A 238 14.30 -6.06 0.06
N ALA A 239 14.58 -4.75 0.03
CA ALA A 239 15.09 -3.99 1.18
C ALA A 239 14.39 -2.63 1.37
N VAL A 240 13.18 -2.44 0.82
CA VAL A 240 12.51 -1.12 0.79
C VAL A 240 12.23 -0.53 2.19
N GLY A 241 11.98 -1.38 3.19
CA GLY A 241 11.39 -0.95 4.45
C GLY A 241 9.91 -0.65 4.27
N SER A 242 9.57 0.59 3.92
CA SER A 242 8.17 1.03 3.71
C SER A 242 7.93 1.41 2.26
N VAL A 243 6.84 0.92 1.69
CA VAL A 243 6.37 1.27 0.34
C VAL A 243 5.75 2.66 0.33
N VAL A 244 4.96 2.98 1.34
CA VAL A 244 4.36 4.31 1.53
C VAL A 244 4.70 4.83 2.91
N VAL A 245 5.14 6.08 2.98
CA VAL A 245 5.39 6.84 4.21
C VAL A 245 4.66 8.16 4.11
N ILE A 246 3.65 8.37 4.96
CA ILE A 246 2.97 9.65 5.12
C ILE A 246 2.97 10.01 6.60
N GLU A 247 3.81 10.99 6.96
CA GLU A 247 4.12 11.31 8.36
C GLU A 247 3.08 12.23 9.02
N ASN A 248 2.08 12.73 8.27
CA ASN A 248 0.95 13.47 8.83
C ASN A 248 -0.24 13.54 7.84
N ALA A 249 -1.22 12.65 7.99
CA ALA A 249 -2.40 12.58 7.14
C ALA A 249 -3.71 12.71 7.92
N ASP A 250 -4.70 13.34 7.30
CA ASP A 250 -6.07 13.36 7.80
C ASP A 250 -7.01 12.87 6.69
N SER A 251 -7.78 11.83 7.01
CA SER A 251 -8.66 11.14 6.07
C SER A 251 -7.90 10.50 4.88
N PHE A 252 -6.84 9.73 5.15
CA PHE A 252 -6.23 8.93 4.09
C PHE A 252 -7.20 7.88 3.55
N ASN A 253 -7.07 7.53 2.27
CA ASN A 253 -7.88 6.54 1.57
C ASN A 253 -6.97 5.61 0.75
N ILE A 254 -6.62 4.44 1.30
CA ILE A 254 -5.63 3.54 0.68
C ILE A 254 -6.30 2.21 0.36
N HIS A 255 -6.46 1.92 -0.94
CA HIS A 255 -7.22 0.74 -1.33
C HIS A 255 -6.84 0.10 -2.66
N ASN A 256 -7.24 -1.16 -2.84
CA ASN A 256 -7.04 -1.90 -4.08
C ASN A 256 -5.56 -1.95 -4.51
N ASN A 257 -4.62 -1.94 -3.58
CA ASN A 257 -3.19 -2.06 -3.88
C ASN A 257 -2.73 -3.52 -3.80
N LEU A 258 -1.78 -3.90 -4.64
CA LEU A 258 -1.05 -5.16 -4.59
C LEU A 258 0.40 -4.86 -4.19
N VAL A 259 0.86 -5.42 -3.08
CA VAL A 259 2.26 -5.41 -2.67
C VAL A 259 2.76 -6.85 -2.56
N GLN A 260 3.86 -7.16 -3.23
CA GLN A 260 4.38 -8.53 -3.29
C GLN A 260 5.92 -8.57 -3.29
N ASN A 261 6.51 -9.58 -2.65
CA ASN A 261 7.96 -9.82 -2.67
C ASN A 261 8.74 -8.59 -2.20
N VAL A 262 8.41 -8.10 -1.01
CA VAL A 262 9.07 -6.95 -0.39
C VAL A 262 9.77 -7.33 0.91
N ASN A 263 10.89 -6.67 1.22
CA ASN A 263 11.61 -6.82 2.49
C ASN A 263 12.16 -8.24 2.78
N GLN A 264 12.54 -9.01 1.76
CA GLN A 264 13.22 -10.30 1.94
C GLN A 264 14.56 -10.16 2.70
N ASP A 265 15.20 -8.99 2.61
CA ASP A 265 16.53 -8.72 3.17
C ASP A 265 16.48 -7.77 4.39
N ASN A 266 15.29 -7.41 4.90
CA ASN A 266 15.11 -6.44 5.99
C ASN A 266 14.40 -7.07 7.21
N SER A 267 14.93 -6.93 8.42
CA SER A 267 14.28 -7.42 9.66
C SER A 267 13.99 -6.31 10.68
N ASN A 268 13.95 -5.06 10.22
CA ASN A 268 13.57 -3.92 11.04
C ASN A 268 12.07 -3.95 11.32
N HIS A 269 11.64 -3.30 12.39
CA HIS A 269 10.23 -3.12 12.68
C HIS A 269 9.61 -2.02 11.79
N ASN A 270 8.92 -2.43 10.73
CA ASN A 270 8.40 -1.58 9.67
C ASN A 270 6.94 -1.88 9.34
N GLY A 271 6.24 -0.87 8.81
CA GLY A 271 5.00 -1.04 8.08
C GLY A 271 5.24 -0.91 6.59
N ILE A 272 4.65 -1.78 5.78
CA ILE A 272 4.62 -1.65 4.32
C ILE A 272 3.98 -0.30 3.96
N PHE A 273 2.84 0.00 4.59
CA PHE A 273 2.25 1.33 4.65
C PHE A 273 2.49 1.90 6.05
N TYR A 274 3.33 2.92 6.17
CA TYR A 274 3.57 3.64 7.41
C TYR A 274 2.87 5.01 7.38
N LEU A 275 1.84 5.14 8.23
CA LEU A 275 0.86 6.21 8.17
C LEU A 275 0.79 6.87 9.56
N GLN A 276 0.79 8.19 9.62
CA GLN A 276 0.41 8.91 10.85
C GLN A 276 -0.89 9.67 10.63
N GLY A 277 -1.81 9.57 11.60
CA GLY A 277 -3.13 10.22 11.58
C GLY A 277 -4.30 9.24 11.41
N ASN A 278 -5.33 9.63 10.64
CA ASN A 278 -6.59 8.87 10.54
C ASN A 278 -7.06 8.64 9.09
N GLY A 279 -7.85 7.59 8.84
CA GLY A 279 -8.30 7.24 7.49
C GLY A 279 -8.72 5.78 7.31
N LYS A 280 -8.75 5.34 6.05
CA LYS A 280 -9.23 4.02 5.62
C LYS A 280 -8.13 3.26 4.88
N PHE A 281 -7.98 1.98 5.20
CA PHE A 281 -7.07 1.03 4.55
C PHE A 281 -7.83 -0.24 4.21
N TYR A 282 -8.20 -0.44 2.94
CA TYR A 282 -9.09 -1.55 2.57
C TYR A 282 -8.86 -2.14 1.19
N ASN A 283 -9.33 -3.36 0.97
CA ASN A 283 -9.19 -4.06 -0.32
C ASN A 283 -7.73 -4.17 -0.80
N ASN A 284 -6.74 -4.17 0.09
CA ASN A 284 -5.34 -4.34 -0.29
C ASN A 284 -4.93 -5.82 -0.17
N LEU A 285 -4.10 -6.27 -1.11
CA LEU A 285 -3.40 -7.54 -1.04
C LEU A 285 -1.91 -7.27 -0.76
N VAL A 286 -1.43 -7.76 0.38
CA VAL A 286 -0.01 -7.74 0.73
C VAL A 286 0.44 -9.17 0.93
N ARG A 287 1.42 -9.61 0.14
CA ARG A 287 1.90 -10.99 0.16
C ARG A 287 3.42 -11.10 0.11
N ASP A 288 3.94 -12.19 0.66
CA ASP A 288 5.35 -12.55 0.56
C ASP A 288 6.24 -11.39 1.04
N HIS A 289 6.02 -10.98 2.28
CA HIS A 289 6.52 -9.72 2.83
C HIS A 289 7.16 -9.87 4.22
N GLN A 290 7.76 -8.78 4.68
CA GLN A 290 8.17 -8.59 6.07
C GLN A 290 7.72 -7.21 6.54
N GLY A 291 7.21 -7.15 7.79
CA GLY A 291 6.59 -5.97 8.40
C GLY A 291 5.06 -6.04 8.41
N ASN A 292 4.41 -5.17 9.19
CA ASN A 292 2.95 -5.06 9.16
C ASN A 292 2.50 -4.52 7.78
N ALA A 293 1.36 -4.98 7.27
CA ALA A 293 0.77 -4.43 6.05
C ALA A 293 0.47 -2.93 6.21
N ILE A 294 -0.12 -2.52 7.34
CA ILE A 294 -0.19 -1.13 7.75
C ILE A 294 0.32 -0.98 9.18
N ARG A 295 1.14 0.04 9.38
CA ARG A 295 1.54 0.57 10.69
C ARG A 295 0.99 1.98 10.81
N ALA A 296 -0.08 2.15 11.57
CA ALA A 296 -0.72 3.45 11.75
C ALA A 296 -0.42 4.04 13.13
N TRP A 297 0.31 5.15 13.14
CA TRP A 297 0.48 6.00 14.32
C TRP A 297 -0.68 6.98 14.40
N ALA A 298 -1.72 6.56 15.09
CA ALA A 298 -3.04 7.10 14.89
C ALA A 298 -3.34 8.28 15.82
N TYR A 299 -3.90 9.34 15.25
CA TYR A 299 -4.47 10.50 15.94
C TYR A 299 -5.40 11.23 14.96
N SER A 300 -6.27 12.09 15.49
CA SER A 300 -7.17 12.93 14.69
C SER A 300 -6.64 14.36 14.68
N ILE A 301 -6.74 15.04 13.53
CA ILE A 301 -6.59 16.51 13.49
C ILE A 301 -7.87 17.17 14.03
N GLY A 302 -7.69 18.14 14.92
CA GLY A 302 -8.74 18.85 15.64
C GLY A 302 -9.06 18.23 17.00
N THR A 303 -10.21 18.62 17.57
CA THR A 303 -10.66 18.19 18.90
C THR A 303 -11.67 17.04 18.88
N THR A 304 -12.15 16.67 17.69
CA THR A 304 -13.15 15.61 17.52
C THR A 304 -12.46 14.30 17.11
N PRO A 305 -12.65 13.20 17.86
CA PRO A 305 -12.11 11.90 17.48
C PRO A 305 -12.68 11.42 16.15
N LYS A 306 -11.79 11.05 15.24
CA LYS A 306 -12.06 10.42 13.94
C LYS A 306 -11.72 8.94 14.00
N GLN A 307 -11.77 8.26 12.86
CA GLN A 307 -11.60 6.82 12.77
C GLN A 307 -10.39 6.38 11.94
N VAL A 308 -9.79 5.27 12.37
CA VAL A 308 -8.96 4.41 11.51
C VAL A 308 -9.76 3.14 11.19
N LEU A 309 -10.01 2.89 9.91
CA LEU A 309 -10.76 1.73 9.43
C LEU A 309 -9.86 0.83 8.60
N ILE A 310 -9.75 -0.44 8.99
CA ILE A 310 -8.94 -1.45 8.31
C ILE A 310 -9.85 -2.63 7.94
N PHE A 311 -10.19 -2.77 6.66
CA PHE A 311 -11.17 -3.79 6.28
C PHE A 311 -10.97 -4.42 4.91
N ASN A 312 -11.53 -5.62 4.71
CA ASN A 312 -11.46 -6.35 3.43
C ASN A 312 -10.04 -6.53 2.87
N ASN A 313 -8.99 -6.45 3.70
CA ASN A 313 -7.63 -6.68 3.23
C ASN A 313 -7.31 -8.18 3.26
N ILE A 314 -6.42 -8.60 2.36
CA ILE A 314 -5.85 -9.95 2.32
C ILE A 314 -4.35 -9.83 2.59
N ILE A 315 -3.92 -10.32 3.75
CA ILE A 315 -2.52 -10.23 4.19
C ILE A 315 -1.97 -11.64 4.39
N VAL A 316 -0.98 -12.04 3.59
CA VAL A 316 -0.49 -13.43 3.61
C VAL A 316 1.02 -13.56 3.51
N SER A 317 1.54 -14.66 4.06
CA SER A 317 2.95 -15.02 3.92
C SER A 317 3.89 -13.92 4.44
N SER A 318 3.59 -13.39 5.63
CA SER A 318 4.55 -12.54 6.36
C SER A 318 5.54 -13.42 7.12
N ARG A 319 6.82 -13.06 7.06
CA ARG A 319 7.86 -13.74 7.85
C ARG A 319 8.14 -13.13 9.22
N GLU A 320 7.57 -11.96 9.54
CA GLU A 320 7.70 -11.27 10.84
C GLU A 320 6.52 -10.31 11.06
N TYR A 321 6.12 -10.12 12.34
CA TYR A 321 5.06 -9.21 12.81
C TYR A 321 3.61 -9.63 12.46
N SER A 322 2.65 -8.99 13.14
CA SER A 322 1.21 -9.14 12.84
C SER A 322 0.83 -8.46 11.52
N ALA A 323 -0.38 -8.75 11.02
CA ALA A 323 -0.85 -8.13 9.78
C ALA A 323 -0.96 -6.61 9.88
N PHE A 324 -1.42 -6.07 11.02
CA PHE A 324 -1.64 -4.64 11.22
C PHE A 324 -1.03 -4.18 12.54
N GLU A 325 -0.61 -2.91 12.62
CA GLU A 325 -0.28 -2.23 13.87
C GLU A 325 -1.09 -0.93 14.00
N LEU A 326 -1.64 -0.72 15.21
CA LEU A 326 -2.26 0.54 15.63
C LEU A 326 -1.64 1.02 16.94
N GLN A 327 -1.14 2.27 16.94
CA GLN A 327 -0.50 2.87 18.11
C GLN A 327 -0.71 4.38 18.13
N SER A 328 -0.89 4.98 19.30
CA SER A 328 -0.86 6.43 19.51
C SER A 328 0.22 6.78 20.53
N PHE A 329 0.74 8.00 20.46
CA PHE A 329 1.75 8.47 21.39
C PHE A 329 1.36 9.81 22.01
N GLN A 330 1.72 10.01 23.28
CA GLN A 330 1.38 11.23 24.01
C GLN A 330 1.89 12.48 23.30
N ARG A 331 3.07 12.40 22.67
CA ARG A 331 3.66 13.49 21.88
C ARG A 331 2.77 13.95 20.72
N ASN A 332 1.88 13.09 20.22
CA ASN A 332 0.97 13.37 19.12
C ASN A 332 -0.39 13.90 19.57
N ILE A 333 -0.69 13.91 20.87
CA ILE A 333 -1.94 14.46 21.43
C ILE A 333 -1.66 15.87 21.93
N ILE A 334 -2.05 16.86 21.13
CA ILE A 334 -1.75 18.27 21.33
C ILE A 334 -3.07 18.99 21.62
N PRO A 335 -3.26 19.56 22.83
CA PRO A 335 -4.49 20.24 23.20
C PRO A 335 -4.94 21.26 22.14
N GLY A 336 -6.20 21.14 21.70
CA GLY A 336 -6.80 22.02 20.70
C GLY A 336 -6.37 21.78 19.24
N LYS A 337 -5.36 20.93 18.97
CA LYS A 337 -4.85 20.69 17.62
C LYS A 337 -5.01 19.24 17.16
N THR A 338 -4.86 18.28 18.07
CA THR A 338 -5.04 16.85 17.78
C THR A 338 -5.69 16.14 18.97
N THR A 339 -6.37 15.04 18.68
CA THR A 339 -7.00 14.18 19.69
C THR A 339 -6.86 12.71 19.31
N TYR A 340 -7.32 11.80 20.17
CA TYR A 340 -7.28 10.36 19.90
C TYR A 340 -8.15 9.95 18.69
N VAL A 341 -8.02 8.70 18.25
CA VAL A 341 -8.89 8.08 17.25
C VAL A 341 -9.69 6.93 17.86
N ASN A 342 -10.79 6.57 17.22
CA ASN A 342 -11.36 5.23 17.36
C ASN A 342 -10.90 4.36 16.19
N ALA A 343 -10.81 3.05 16.39
CA ALA A 343 -10.39 2.12 15.35
C ALA A 343 -11.40 0.99 15.15
N LYS A 344 -11.55 0.54 13.90
CA LYS A 344 -12.25 -0.69 13.56
C LYS A 344 -11.40 -1.51 12.60
N VAL A 345 -11.15 -2.78 12.94
CA VAL A 345 -10.41 -3.74 12.14
C VAL A 345 -11.33 -4.92 11.84
N PHE A 346 -11.84 -5.02 10.62
CA PHE A 346 -12.92 -5.95 10.34
C PHE A 346 -12.93 -6.56 8.95
N ASN A 347 -13.53 -7.74 8.79
CA ASN A 347 -13.64 -8.43 7.50
C ASN A 347 -12.28 -8.62 6.78
N ASN A 348 -11.16 -8.75 7.50
CA ASN A 348 -9.86 -9.01 6.87
C ASN A 348 -9.58 -10.52 6.82
N THR A 349 -8.86 -10.97 5.81
CA THR A 349 -8.31 -12.33 5.73
C THR A 349 -6.80 -12.26 5.95
N CYS A 350 -6.31 -12.84 7.04
CA CYS A 350 -4.90 -12.88 7.38
C CYS A 350 -4.43 -14.32 7.50
N GLY A 351 -3.31 -14.69 6.89
CA GLY A 351 -2.82 -16.05 7.11
C GLY A 351 -1.41 -16.33 6.67
N ASN A 352 -0.91 -17.49 7.10
CA ASN A 352 0.48 -17.87 6.90
C ASN A 352 1.46 -16.79 7.43
N LEU A 353 1.12 -16.18 8.56
CA LEU A 353 2.01 -15.22 9.24
C LEU A 353 2.91 -16.05 10.17
N LEU A 354 4.14 -16.30 9.71
CA LEU A 354 5.07 -17.25 10.27
C LEU A 354 6.35 -16.54 10.74
N PRO A 355 6.28 -15.78 11.84
CA PRO A 355 7.45 -15.16 12.45
C PRO A 355 8.54 -16.20 12.73
N LYS A 356 9.80 -15.83 12.44
CA LYS A 356 10.97 -16.65 12.83
C LYS A 356 10.99 -16.82 14.36
N SER A 357 11.52 -17.95 14.83
CA SER A 357 11.71 -18.16 16.28
C SER A 357 12.48 -17.00 16.92
N GLY A 358 12.01 -16.51 18.07
CA GLY A 358 12.59 -15.37 18.77
C GLY A 358 12.15 -13.98 18.26
N SER A 359 11.34 -13.90 17.20
CA SER A 359 10.72 -12.65 16.76
C SER A 359 9.35 -12.41 17.41
N PHE A 360 8.77 -11.23 17.18
CA PHE A 360 7.45 -10.86 17.71
C PHE A 360 6.36 -11.82 17.21
N PRO A 361 5.38 -12.18 18.07
CA PRO A 361 4.26 -13.02 17.65
C PRO A 361 3.48 -12.39 16.50
N ALA A 362 2.87 -13.24 15.67
CA ALA A 362 1.99 -12.77 14.60
C ALA A 362 0.52 -13.03 14.93
N GLN A 363 -0.27 -11.97 14.77
CA GLN A 363 -1.72 -11.95 14.93
C GLN A 363 -2.33 -11.12 13.79
N VAL A 364 -3.65 -10.92 13.83
CA VAL A 364 -4.28 -9.94 12.94
C VAL A 364 -3.84 -8.52 13.30
N LEU A 365 -3.76 -8.17 14.58
CA LEU A 365 -3.54 -6.79 15.02
C LEU A 365 -2.56 -6.70 16.20
N ASP A 366 -1.47 -5.97 15.99
CA ASP A 366 -0.68 -5.42 17.08
C ASP A 366 -1.38 -4.15 17.60
N MET A 367 -1.92 -4.21 18.81
CA MET A 367 -2.62 -3.12 19.47
C MET A 367 -1.80 -2.57 20.64
N TYR A 368 -1.43 -1.31 20.51
CA TYR A 368 -0.86 -0.51 21.58
C TYR A 368 -1.91 0.49 22.11
N SER A 369 -1.50 1.48 22.90
CA SER A 369 -2.42 2.51 23.39
C SER A 369 -2.96 3.39 22.26
N LEU A 370 -4.26 3.70 22.32
CA LEU A 370 -4.93 4.75 21.54
C LEU A 370 -5.25 6.00 22.39
N LEU A 371 -4.69 6.11 23.60
CA LEU A 371 -4.76 7.29 24.48
C LEU A 371 -6.19 7.83 24.72
N GLY A 372 -7.10 6.91 25.03
CA GLY A 372 -8.53 7.20 25.26
C GLY A 372 -9.43 6.72 24.12
N GLY A 373 -8.84 6.38 22.97
CA GLY A 373 -9.52 5.73 21.86
C GLY A 373 -9.97 4.29 22.14
N LYS A 374 -10.98 3.86 21.39
CA LYS A 374 -11.50 2.47 21.40
C LYS A 374 -11.08 1.72 20.14
N CYS A 375 -10.98 0.40 20.23
CA CYS A 375 -10.75 -0.47 19.07
C CYS A 375 -11.76 -1.63 19.05
N GLU A 376 -12.43 -1.79 17.90
CA GLU A 376 -13.32 -2.92 17.60
C GLU A 376 -12.64 -3.84 16.57
N VAL A 377 -12.62 -5.15 16.83
CA VAL A 377 -12.04 -6.17 15.94
C VAL A 377 -13.10 -7.22 15.61
N THR A 378 -13.69 -7.19 14.42
CA THR A 378 -14.87 -8.03 14.09
C THR A 378 -14.74 -8.77 12.77
N ASN A 379 -15.34 -9.97 12.68
CA ASN A 379 -15.45 -10.71 11.41
C ASN A 379 -14.13 -10.94 10.65
N ASN A 380 -12.98 -10.94 11.31
CA ASN A 380 -11.71 -11.27 10.66
C ASN A 380 -11.53 -12.78 10.57
N LEU A 381 -10.98 -13.24 9.46
CA LEU A 381 -10.57 -14.62 9.24
C LEU A 381 -9.05 -14.71 9.39
N ALA A 382 -8.60 -15.59 10.28
CA ALA A 382 -7.19 -15.88 10.47
C ALA A 382 -6.90 -17.35 10.18
N TYR A 383 -5.75 -17.67 9.58
CA TYR A 383 -5.29 -19.06 9.53
C TYR A 383 -3.77 -19.20 9.60
N LYS A 384 -3.31 -20.33 10.14
CA LYS A 384 -1.89 -20.71 10.20
C LYS A 384 -1.02 -19.55 10.74
N LEU A 385 -1.30 -19.14 11.96
CA LEU A 385 -0.54 -18.12 12.68
C LEU A 385 0.36 -18.78 13.72
N VAL A 386 1.58 -18.26 13.90
CA VAL A 386 2.45 -18.68 15.00
C VAL A 386 2.34 -17.67 16.13
N LEU A 387 1.69 -18.09 17.21
CA LEU A 387 1.72 -17.37 18.48
C LEU A 387 3.05 -17.67 19.18
N VAL A 388 3.81 -16.63 19.49
CA VAL A 388 5.10 -16.70 20.21
C VAL A 388 4.96 -16.00 21.56
N GLY A 389 5.40 -16.64 22.64
CA GLY A 389 5.35 -16.11 24.01
C GLY A 389 4.29 -16.77 24.91
N ASN A 390 4.61 -16.93 26.20
CA ASN A 390 3.91 -17.85 27.12
C ASN A 390 2.46 -17.49 27.48
N ASN A 391 1.94 -16.31 27.10
CA ASN A 391 0.63 -15.83 27.59
C ASN A 391 -0.34 -15.36 26.50
N ASN A 392 0.04 -15.31 25.23
CA ASN A 392 -0.85 -14.84 24.18
C ASN A 392 -1.59 -16.00 23.53
N LYS A 393 -2.88 -16.18 23.88
CA LYS A 393 -3.76 -17.23 23.35
C LYS A 393 -4.71 -16.72 22.26
N ASN A 394 -4.68 -15.41 21.98
CA ASN A 394 -5.58 -14.79 21.02
C ASN A 394 -4.89 -14.72 19.65
N TYR A 395 -5.62 -15.05 18.57
CA TYR A 395 -5.11 -14.95 17.20
C TYR A 395 -5.36 -13.57 16.57
N PHE A 396 -6.19 -12.74 17.19
CA PHE A 396 -6.69 -11.52 16.56
C PHE A 396 -6.01 -10.25 17.06
N TRP A 397 -5.66 -10.16 18.35
CA TRP A 397 -4.93 -9.01 18.86
C TRP A 397 -4.04 -9.36 20.04
N ASN A 398 -2.96 -8.59 20.23
CA ASN A 398 -2.18 -8.63 21.46
C ASN A 398 -2.77 -7.67 22.51
N GLU A 399 -2.36 -7.89 23.75
CA GLU A 399 -2.69 -7.03 24.88
C GLU A 399 -1.40 -6.36 25.39
N LEU A 400 -0.71 -5.62 24.52
CA LEU A 400 0.59 -5.01 24.87
C LEU A 400 0.45 -3.77 25.76
N GLU A 401 -0.67 -3.04 25.70
CA GLU A 401 -0.87 -1.79 26.44
C GLU A 401 -2.34 -1.58 26.87
N ASN A 402 -2.68 -0.34 27.28
CA ASN A 402 -3.91 0.00 27.98
C ASN A 402 -5.19 -0.07 27.14
N THR A 403 -5.10 0.08 25.82
CA THR A 403 -6.29 -0.05 24.95
C THR A 403 -6.60 -1.52 24.79
N LYS A 404 -7.74 -1.95 25.33
CA LYS A 404 -8.25 -3.32 25.20
C LYS A 404 -9.25 -3.40 24.04
N PRO A 405 -8.93 -4.08 22.93
CA PRO A 405 -9.90 -4.28 21.86
C PRO A 405 -11.12 -5.05 22.35
N THR A 406 -12.28 -4.72 21.79
CA THR A 406 -13.47 -5.58 21.84
C THR A 406 -13.55 -6.36 20.54
N GLY A 407 -14.01 -7.62 20.59
CA GLY A 407 -14.11 -8.40 19.36
C GLY A 407 -15.22 -9.44 19.36
N SER A 408 -15.75 -9.70 18.16
CA SER A 408 -16.85 -10.64 17.92
C SER A 408 -16.80 -11.15 16.47
N GLY A 409 -17.34 -12.35 16.21
CA GLY A 409 -17.42 -12.90 14.84
C GLY A 409 -16.09 -13.28 14.17
N ASN A 410 -14.95 -13.07 14.81
CA ASN A 410 -13.65 -13.48 14.27
C ASN A 410 -13.48 -15.01 14.29
N LYS A 411 -12.85 -15.59 13.26
CA LYS A 411 -12.68 -17.05 13.12
C LYS A 411 -11.24 -17.42 12.77
N TYR A 412 -10.66 -18.33 13.55
CA TYR A 412 -9.35 -18.90 13.30
C TYR A 412 -9.46 -20.31 12.74
N PHE A 413 -8.63 -20.63 11.75
CA PHE A 413 -8.51 -21.95 11.13
C PHE A 413 -7.05 -22.42 11.13
N LYS A 414 -6.81 -23.73 11.13
CA LYS A 414 -5.43 -24.24 11.10
C LYS A 414 -4.77 -24.05 9.73
N THR A 415 -5.57 -24.15 8.66
CA THR A 415 -5.15 -24.00 7.27
C THR A 415 -6.18 -23.16 6.50
N TYR A 416 -5.81 -22.69 5.30
CA TYR A 416 -6.76 -21.99 4.43
C TYR A 416 -7.85 -22.96 3.92
N GLN A 417 -7.50 -24.23 3.68
CA GLN A 417 -8.45 -25.27 3.26
C GLN A 417 -9.50 -25.54 4.33
N ASP A 418 -9.12 -25.55 5.61
CA ASP A 418 -10.06 -25.71 6.73
C ASP A 418 -11.08 -24.57 6.81
N ALA A 419 -10.67 -23.37 6.40
CA ALA A 419 -11.54 -22.21 6.28
C ALA A 419 -12.47 -22.31 5.05
N GLY A 420 -12.20 -23.23 4.13
CA GLY A 420 -12.90 -23.36 2.86
C GLY A 420 -12.47 -22.34 1.79
N ILE A 421 -11.26 -21.79 1.93
CA ILE A 421 -10.61 -20.99 0.89
C ILE A 421 -10.09 -21.96 -0.20
N THR A 422 -10.31 -21.66 -1.47
CA THR A 422 -9.90 -22.54 -2.59
C THR A 422 -8.39 -22.58 -2.76
N ASP A 423 -7.73 -21.42 -2.67
CA ASP A 423 -6.29 -21.26 -2.86
C ASP A 423 -5.80 -19.88 -2.33
N GLU A 424 -4.48 -19.74 -2.13
CA GLU A 424 -3.84 -18.50 -1.63
C GLU A 424 -3.43 -17.51 -2.75
N THR A 425 -4.09 -17.60 -3.90
CA THR A 425 -3.94 -16.65 -5.01
C THR A 425 -5.24 -15.86 -5.23
N SER A 426 -6.35 -16.58 -5.34
CA SER A 426 -7.69 -16.06 -5.62
C SER A 426 -8.57 -15.95 -4.38
N PHE A 427 -8.19 -16.56 -3.25
CA PHE A 427 -8.89 -16.44 -1.96
C PHE A 427 -10.41 -16.72 -1.98
N ASN A 428 -10.93 -17.32 -3.05
CA ASN A 428 -12.34 -17.56 -3.22
C ASN A 428 -12.82 -18.55 -2.16
N LEU A 429 -14.05 -18.37 -1.68
CA LEU A 429 -14.68 -19.31 -0.76
C LEU A 429 -15.44 -20.38 -1.53
N ASN A 430 -15.10 -21.65 -1.29
CA ASN A 430 -15.86 -22.76 -1.85
C ASN A 430 -17.30 -22.82 -1.28
N ASN A 431 -18.18 -23.60 -1.89
CA ASN A 431 -19.60 -23.65 -1.51
C ASN A 431 -19.84 -24.14 -0.08
N ASN A 432 -18.94 -24.96 0.46
CA ASN A 432 -19.04 -25.53 1.81
C ASN A 432 -18.12 -24.80 2.80
N SER A 433 -17.72 -23.58 2.49
CA SER A 433 -16.79 -22.82 3.31
C SER A 433 -17.36 -22.57 4.72
N LYS A 434 -16.54 -22.87 5.72
CA LYS A 434 -16.86 -22.62 7.13
C LYS A 434 -16.78 -21.13 7.50
N ALA A 435 -16.41 -20.27 6.56
CA ALA A 435 -16.43 -18.82 6.77
C ALA A 435 -17.75 -18.18 6.30
N LYS A 436 -18.53 -18.86 5.44
CA LYS A 436 -19.76 -18.31 4.85
C LYS A 436 -20.86 -18.12 5.88
N HIS A 437 -21.49 -16.95 5.85
CA HIS A 437 -22.65 -16.59 6.68
C HIS A 437 -22.46 -16.69 8.20
N LEU A 438 -21.23 -16.59 8.68
CA LEU A 438 -20.91 -16.66 10.12
C LEU A 438 -20.47 -15.33 10.74
N GLY A 439 -20.40 -14.27 9.94
CA GLY A 439 -20.05 -12.94 10.41
C GLY A 439 -21.19 -12.31 11.20
N VAL A 440 -20.81 -11.46 12.15
CA VAL A 440 -21.70 -10.53 12.83
C VAL A 440 -22.29 -9.57 11.80
N SER A 441 -23.58 -9.32 11.92
CA SER A 441 -24.33 -8.42 11.03
C SER A 441 -23.60 -7.10 10.80
N LEU A 442 -23.58 -6.63 9.54
CA LEU A 442 -23.08 -5.30 9.19
C LEU A 442 -24.07 -4.23 9.64
N SER A 443 -25.37 -4.55 9.70
CA SER A 443 -26.42 -3.59 10.06
C SER A 443 -26.31 -3.07 11.50
N ILE A 444 -25.70 -3.85 12.41
CA ILE A 444 -25.52 -3.45 13.81
C ILE A 444 -24.20 -2.72 14.07
N GLN A 445 -23.31 -2.64 13.08
CA GLN A 445 -21.99 -1.99 13.21
C GLN A 445 -22.04 -0.47 13.01
N ASN A 446 -23.22 0.07 12.66
CA ASN A 446 -23.55 1.50 12.57
C ASN A 446 -22.51 2.33 11.79
N PHE A 447 -22.13 1.86 10.60
CA PHE A 447 -21.29 2.63 9.70
C PHE A 447 -22.07 3.83 9.14
N ASP A 448 -21.40 4.95 8.89
CA ASP A 448 -22.01 6.05 8.16
C ASP A 448 -22.32 5.66 6.71
N ALA A 449 -23.16 6.45 6.03
CA ALA A 449 -23.63 6.15 4.69
C ALA A 449 -22.51 6.11 3.63
N LEU A 450 -21.41 6.85 3.82
CA LEU A 450 -20.29 6.87 2.88
C LEU A 450 -19.46 5.59 3.04
N ILE A 451 -19.15 5.20 4.27
CA ILE A 451 -18.43 3.96 4.60
C ILE A 451 -19.26 2.73 4.21
N SER A 452 -20.57 2.77 4.41
CA SER A 452 -21.46 1.64 4.13
C SER A 452 -21.37 1.16 2.67
N LYS A 453 -21.15 2.08 1.71
CA LYS A 453 -20.98 1.72 0.29
C LYS A 453 -19.75 0.84 0.05
N GLU A 454 -18.67 1.07 0.80
CA GLU A 454 -17.41 0.33 0.68
C GLU A 454 -17.48 -0.98 1.48
N VAL A 455 -18.08 -0.95 2.67
CA VAL A 455 -18.19 -2.11 3.57
C VAL A 455 -19.18 -3.16 3.08
N ASN A 456 -20.23 -2.75 2.36
CA ASN A 456 -21.22 -3.68 1.81
C ASN A 456 -20.70 -4.47 0.60
N LEU A 457 -19.46 -4.23 0.18
CA LEU A 457 -18.77 -5.00 -0.84
C LEU A 457 -17.62 -5.79 -0.19
N ASP A 458 -17.31 -6.94 -0.75
CA ASP A 458 -16.12 -7.72 -0.41
C ASP A 458 -14.88 -7.25 -1.19
N TYR A 459 -13.75 -7.95 -1.03
CA TYR A 459 -12.51 -7.64 -1.73
C TYR A 459 -12.64 -7.63 -3.26
N TYR A 460 -13.52 -8.48 -3.82
CA TYR A 460 -13.78 -8.60 -5.26
C TYR A 460 -14.91 -7.69 -5.76
N GLY A 461 -15.51 -6.87 -4.88
CA GLY A 461 -16.63 -6.02 -5.22
C GLY A 461 -17.98 -6.75 -5.24
N LYS A 462 -18.07 -7.95 -4.67
CA LYS A 462 -19.32 -8.70 -4.53
C LYS A 462 -20.09 -8.17 -3.30
N ALA A 463 -21.40 -8.03 -3.45
CA ALA A 463 -22.26 -7.59 -2.36
C ALA A 463 -22.24 -8.59 -1.19
N ARG A 464 -22.06 -8.06 0.04
CA ARG A 464 -22.13 -8.82 1.28
C ARG A 464 -23.58 -9.00 1.72
N ASN A 465 -23.88 -10.12 2.36
CA ASN A 465 -25.15 -10.25 3.08
C ASN A 465 -25.10 -9.32 4.32
N PRO A 466 -26.02 -8.35 4.47
CA PRO A 466 -25.95 -7.38 5.55
C PRO A 466 -26.25 -7.97 6.93
N LEU A 467 -26.95 -9.11 7.00
CA LEU A 467 -27.36 -9.77 8.26
C LEU A 467 -26.39 -10.87 8.67
N THR A 468 -25.93 -11.65 7.70
CA THR A 468 -25.02 -12.79 7.89
C THR A 468 -23.91 -12.77 6.83
N PRO A 469 -22.99 -11.78 6.90
CA PRO A 469 -21.86 -11.73 5.97
C PRO A 469 -20.94 -12.93 6.20
N SER A 470 -20.10 -13.23 5.22
CA SER A 470 -19.00 -14.17 5.40
C SER A 470 -17.90 -13.54 6.27
N VAL A 471 -17.22 -14.36 7.07
CA VAL A 471 -16.06 -13.93 7.88
C VAL A 471 -14.85 -13.79 6.96
N GLY A 472 -14.12 -12.68 7.09
CA GLY A 472 -12.97 -12.36 6.24
C GLY A 472 -13.32 -11.50 5.02
N ALA A 473 -12.36 -11.40 4.11
CA ALA A 473 -12.37 -10.41 3.03
C ALA A 473 -13.25 -10.79 1.81
N VAL A 474 -13.76 -12.02 1.74
CA VAL A 474 -14.43 -12.58 0.55
C VAL A 474 -15.77 -13.22 0.93
N GLU A 475 -16.77 -13.11 0.05
CA GLU A 475 -18.13 -13.69 0.20
C GLU A 475 -18.37 -15.01 -0.53
#